data_AF-A0A8E2EZV7-F1
#
_entry.id   AF-A0A8E2EZV7-F1
#
_cell.length_a   1.000
_cell.length_b   1.000
_cell.length_c   1.000
_cell.angle_alpha   90.00
_cell.angle_beta   90.00
_cell.angle_gamma   90.00
#
_symmetry.space_group_name_H-M   'P 1'
#
loop_
_entity.id
_entity.type
_entity.pdbx_description
1 polymer ?
#
loop_
_entity_poly.entity_id
_entity_poly.type
_entity_poly.pdbx_seq_one_letter_code
_entity_poly.pdbx_strand_id
1 'polypeptide(L)' 'GFWGNSLQAAVCSECYGIVKLLIHQGANVNAFGGPYGTALCAAISFGSIDMTQLLLDAGAE' A
#
# COMPACT_ATOMS: atom_id res chain seq x y z
N GLY A 1 0.85 -6.89 13.57
CA GLY A 1 1.24 -8.03 12.70
C GLY A 1 2.48 -7.67 11.90
N PHE A 2 3.05 -8.61 11.15
CA PHE A 2 4.35 -8.46 10.44
C PHE A 2 4.42 -7.22 9.52
N TRP A 3 3.34 -6.93 8.79
CA TRP A 3 3.27 -5.85 7.80
C TRP A 3 2.92 -4.46 8.37
N GLY A 4 2.75 -4.31 9.69
CA GLY A 4 2.38 -3.04 10.33
C GLY A 4 0.94 -2.59 10.07
N ASN A 5 0.49 -2.55 8.81
CA ASN A 5 -0.86 -2.16 8.40
C ASN A 5 -1.43 -3.08 7.30
N SER A 6 -2.75 -3.03 7.13
CA SER A 6 -3.48 -3.87 6.15
C SER A 6 -3.16 -3.51 4.71
N LEU A 7 -2.87 -2.22 4.44
CA LEU A 7 -2.59 -1.74 3.09
C LEU A 7 -1.25 -2.25 2.57
N GLN A 8 -0.20 -2.23 3.40
CA GLN A 8 1.12 -2.77 3.08
C GLN A 8 1.04 -4.29 2.85
N ALA A 9 0.27 -5.03 3.65
CA ALA A 9 0.07 -6.46 3.43
C ALA A 9 -0.59 -6.75 2.06
N ALA A 10 -1.57 -5.94 1.67
CA ALA A 10 -2.25 -6.05 0.38
C ALA A 10 -1.33 -5.70 -0.80
N VAL A 11 -0.48 -4.68 -0.63
CA VAL A 11 0.55 -4.28 -1.61
C VAL A 11 1.60 -5.38 -1.79
N CYS A 12 2.12 -5.96 -0.70
CA CYS A 12 3.09 -7.05 -0.75
C CYS A 12 2.53 -8.33 -1.38
N SER A 13 1.20 -8.50 -1.36
CA SER A 13 0.52 -9.62 -2.00
C SER A 13 0.08 -9.30 -3.44
N GLU A 14 0.47 -8.13 -3.98
CA GLU A 14 0.08 -7.59 -5.29
C GLU A 14 -1.44 -7.65 -5.56
N CYS A 15 -2.24 -7.54 -4.50
CA CYS A 15 -3.69 -7.68 -4.56
C CYS A 15 -4.37 -6.33 -4.82
N TYR A 16 -4.31 -5.85 -6.07
CA TYR A 16 -4.90 -4.58 -6.50
C TYR A 16 -6.36 -4.39 -6.07
N GLY A 17 -7.19 -5.43 -6.13
CA GLY A 17 -8.59 -5.36 -5.70
C GLY A 17 -8.74 -5.06 -4.21
N ILE A 18 -7.89 -5.66 -3.38
CA ILE A 18 -7.90 -5.42 -1.92
C ILE A 18 -7.35 -4.03 -1.62
N VAL A 19 -6.30 -3.60 -2.31
CA VAL A 19 -5.73 -2.25 -2.16
C VAL A 19 -6.80 -1.19 -2.47
N LYS A 20 -7.50 -1.31 -3.62
CA LYS A 20 -8.60 -0.41 -3.97
C LYS A 20 -9.74 -0.42 -2.95
N LEU A 21 -10.13 -1.61 -2.48
CA LEU A 21 -11.18 -1.73 -1.48
C LEU A 21 -10.79 -1.05 -0.16
N LEU A 22 -9.55 -1.26 0.32
CA LEU A 22 -9.05 -0.64 1.54
C LEU A 22 -9.02 0.88 1.42
N ILE A 23 -8.50 1.42 0.31
CA ILE A 23 -8.49 2.87 0.03
C ILE A 23 -9.91 3.42 0.02
N HIS A 24 -10.83 2.75 -0.68
CA HIS A 24 -12.24 3.17 -0.74
C HIS A 24 -12.95 3.12 0.62
N GLN A 25 -12.54 2.23 1.51
CA GLN A 25 -13.04 2.15 2.90
C GLN A 25 -12.37 3.17 3.83
N GLY A 26 -11.54 4.08 3.30
CA GLY A 26 -10.88 5.12 4.08
C GLY A 26 -9.65 4.64 4.84
N ALA A 27 -8.98 3.57 4.38
CA ALA A 27 -7.70 3.17 4.94
C ALA A 27 -6.69 4.33 4.83
N ASN A 28 -5.93 4.56 5.90
CA ASN A 28 -4.87 5.56 5.89
C ASN A 28 -3.74 5.09 4.94
N VAL A 29 -3.64 5.73 3.79
CA VAL A 29 -2.65 5.42 2.75
C VAL A 29 -1.22 5.69 3.22
N ASN A 30 -1.04 6.69 4.08
CA ASN A 30 0.24 7.09 4.68
C ASN A 30 0.48 6.42 6.03
N ALA A 31 -0.25 5.34 6.34
CA ALA A 31 -0.02 4.58 7.55
C ALA A 31 1.42 4.05 7.58
N PHE A 32 2.17 4.44 8.61
CA PHE A 32 3.53 3.98 8.83
C PHE A 32 3.54 2.68 9.66
N GLY A 33 4.34 1.71 9.24
CA GLY A 33 4.56 0.44 9.92
C GLY A 33 5.16 -0.65 9.03
N GLY A 34 5.48 -1.78 9.66
CA GLY A 34 6.02 -2.95 8.98
C GLY A 34 7.42 -2.72 8.40
N PRO A 35 7.94 -3.68 7.62
CA PRO A 35 9.32 -3.65 7.14
C PRO A 35 9.61 -2.52 6.14
N TYR A 36 8.60 -2.01 5.43
CA TYR A 36 8.79 -0.99 4.39
C TYR A 36 8.42 0.43 4.82
N GLY A 37 7.92 0.64 6.05
CA GLY A 37 7.43 1.95 6.48
C GLY A 37 6.04 2.26 5.91
N THR A 38 5.91 2.63 4.65
CA THR A 38 4.60 2.92 4.03
C THR A 38 4.19 1.85 3.02
N ALA A 39 2.93 1.87 2.59
CA ALA A 39 2.46 1.04 1.47
C ALA A 39 3.15 1.45 0.16
N LEU A 40 3.44 2.74 -0.02
CA LEU A 40 4.13 3.27 -1.19
C LEU A 40 5.58 2.77 -1.28
N CYS A 41 6.32 2.83 -0.16
CA CYS A 41 7.68 2.29 -0.11
C CYS A 41 7.73 0.78 -0.39
N ALA A 42 6.71 0.02 0.03
CA ALA A 42 6.60 -1.38 -0.34
C ALA A 42 6.44 -1.54 -1.86
N ALA A 43 5.48 -0.84 -2.48
CA ALA A 43 5.26 -0.90 -3.93
C ALA A 43 6.52 -0.54 -4.74
N ILE A 44 7.26 0.49 -4.31
CA ILE A 44 8.54 0.91 -4.91
C ILE A 44 9.60 -0.19 -4.75
N SER A 45 9.71 -0.81 -3.57
CA SER A 45 10.68 -1.88 -3.30
C SER A 45 10.45 -3.12 -4.17
N PHE A 46 9.20 -3.41 -4.53
CA PHE A 46 8.84 -4.48 -5.45
C PHE A 46 8.92 -4.07 -6.93
N GLY A 47 9.18 -2.78 -7.23
CA GLY A 47 9.26 -2.28 -8.61
C GLY A 47 7.92 -2.24 -9.34
N SER A 48 6.80 -2.26 -8.61
CA SER A 48 5.46 -2.36 -9.19
C SER A 48 4.93 -0.97 -9.54
N ILE A 49 5.08 -0.57 -10.82
CA ILE A 49 4.72 0.77 -11.31
C ILE A 49 3.21 1.00 -11.16
N ASP A 50 2.39 0.02 -11.55
CA ASP A 50 0.93 0.15 -11.49
C ASP A 50 0.45 0.32 -10.04
N MET A 51 1.04 -0.41 -9.09
CA MET A 51 0.70 -0.29 -7.67
C MET A 51 1.16 1.05 -7.09
N THR A 52 2.34 1.52 -7.52
CA THR A 52 2.88 2.82 -7.13
C THR A 52 1.95 3.94 -7.61
N GLN A 53 1.52 3.90 -8.87
CA GLN A 53 0.56 4.86 -9.42
C GLN A 53 -0.77 4.84 -8.67
N LEU A 54 -1.32 3.66 -8.39
CA LEU A 54 -2.57 3.50 -7.66
C LEU A 54 -2.51 4.16 -6.27
N LEU A 55 -1.40 3.97 -5.55
CA LEU A 55 -1.18 4.57 -4.23
C LEU A 55 -1.00 6.09 -4.33
N LEU A 56 -0.24 6.58 -5.32
CA LEU A 56 -0.08 8.02 -5.56
C LEU A 56 -1.40 8.70 -5.90
N ASP A 57 -2.24 8.09 -6.74
CA ASP A 57 -3.58 8.57 -7.07
C ASP A 57 -4.50 8.63 -5.83
N ALA A 58 -4.21 7.79 -4.82
CA ALA A 58 -4.88 7.79 -3.54
C ALA A 58 -4.27 8.76 -2.51
N GLY A 59 -3.28 9.57 -2.90
CA GLY A 59 -2.63 10.57 -2.05
C GLY A 59 -1.51 10.03 -1.16
N ALA A 60 -0.84 8.95 -1.58
CA ALA A 60 0.32 8.42 -0.88
C ALA A 60 1.53 9.36 -0.95
N GLU A 61 2.26 9.48 0.16
CA GLU A 61 3.49 10.28 0.31
C GLU A 61 4.69 9.43 0.78
#